data_AF-A0A386ZDA7-F1
#
_entry.id   AF-A0A386ZDA7-F1
#
_cell.length_a   1.000
_cell.length_b   1.000
_cell.length_c   1.000
_cell.angle_alpha   90.00
_cell.angle_beta   90.00
_cell.angle_gamma   90.00
#
_symmetry.space_group_name_H-M   'P 1'
#
loop_
_entity.id
_entity.type
_entity.pdbx_description
1 polymer ?
#
loop_
_entity_poly.entity_id
_entity_poly.type
_entity_poly.pdbx_seq_one_letter_code
_entity_poly.pdbx_strand_id
1 'polypeptide(L)'
;MTISWLEPDPDRVGAVIERRHCAAGQPDGQIAAADCALCDAGPILVGDLAAELIEWHTVAESVRAWLLESGWRQHPRRGLICGDHPGIA
;
A
#
# COMPACT_ATOMS: atom_id res chain seq x y z
N MET A 1 -2.97 17.38 5.34
CA MET A 1 -2.14 16.16 5.26
C MET A 1 -2.54 15.44 4.00
N THR A 2 -1.58 15.11 3.16
CA THR A 2 -1.81 14.36 1.93
C THR A 2 -1.45 12.92 2.22
N ILE A 3 -2.43 12.03 2.09
CA ILE A 3 -2.23 10.60 2.28
C ILE A 3 -1.92 10.01 0.91
N SER A 4 -0.96 9.09 0.83
CA SER A 4 -0.69 8.35 -0.40
C SER A 4 -1.74 7.25 -0.56
N TRP A 5 -2.40 7.23 -1.72
CA TRP A 5 -3.36 6.21 -2.10
C TRP A 5 -2.78 5.41 -3.26
N LEU A 6 -2.85 4.09 -3.20
CA LEU A 6 -2.48 3.22 -4.29
C LEU A 6 -3.74 2.70 -4.97
N GLU A 7 -3.83 2.97 -6.26
CA GLU A 7 -4.92 2.56 -7.12
C GLU A 7 -4.37 1.66 -8.23
N PRO A 8 -5.16 0.68 -8.73
CA PRO A 8 -4.83 0.00 -9.97
C PRO A 8 -4.60 1.01 -11.10
N ASP A 9 -3.54 0.82 -11.88
CA ASP A 9 -3.28 1.65 -13.04
C ASP A 9 -4.29 1.34 -14.15
N PRO A 10 -5.15 2.30 -14.55
CA PRO A 10 -6.16 2.06 -15.59
C PRO A 10 -5.53 1.84 -16.98
N ASP A 11 -4.32 2.34 -17.20
CA ASP A 11 -3.60 2.22 -18.48
C ASP A 11 -2.69 0.99 -18.53
N ARG A 12 -2.42 0.37 -17.37
CA ARG A 12 -1.52 -0.78 -17.26
C ARG A 12 -2.01 -1.83 -16.26
N VAL A 13 -2.59 -2.91 -16.79
CA VAL A 13 -3.00 -4.08 -16.01
C VAL A 13 -1.83 -4.61 -15.17
N GLY A 14 -2.07 -4.81 -13.88
CA GLY A 14 -1.07 -5.31 -12.93
C GLY A 14 -0.05 -4.29 -12.47
N ALA A 15 -0.20 -3.00 -12.80
CA ALA A 15 0.54 -1.91 -12.18
C ALA A 15 -0.34 -1.14 -11.19
N VAL A 16 0.31 -0.39 -10.30
CA VAL A 16 -0.35 0.54 -9.37
C VAL A 16 0.21 1.93 -9.56
N ILE A 17 -0.63 2.92 -9.32
CA ILE A 17 -0.26 4.34 -9.34
C ILE A 17 -0.48 4.96 -7.97
N GLU A 18 0.43 5.84 -7.56
CA GLU A 18 0.21 6.70 -6.40
C GLU A 18 -0.70 7.85 -6.79
N ARG A 19 -1.84 7.98 -6.11
CA ARG A 19 -2.68 9.18 -6.12
C ARG A 19 -2.68 9.85 -4.75
N ARG A 20 -2.82 11.16 -4.78
CA ARG A 20 -2.82 12.01 -3.59
C ARG A 20 -4.21 12.59 -3.42
N HIS A 21 -4.98 12.03 -2.49
CA HIS A 21 -6.31 12.53 -2.17
C HIS A 21 -6.31 13.30 -0.86
N CYS A 22 -7.17 14.31 -0.78
CA CYS A 22 -7.49 14.95 0.49
C CYS A 22 -8.49 14.08 1.26
N ALA A 23 -8.58 14.26 2.58
CA ALA A 23 -9.51 13.49 3.42
C ALA A 23 -10.99 13.63 3.01
N ALA A 24 -11.34 14.71 2.29
CA ALA A 24 -12.70 14.94 1.79
C ALA A 24 -12.96 14.35 0.39
N GLY A 25 -11.92 13.87 -0.30
CA GLY A 25 -11.99 13.35 -1.67
C GLY A 25 -11.57 11.88 -1.75
N GLN A 26 -11.87 11.09 -0.71
CA GLN A 26 -11.59 9.67 -0.73
C GLN A 26 -12.38 9.01 -1.88
N PRO A 27 -11.75 8.16 -2.71
CA PRO A 27 -12.46 7.43 -3.74
C PRO A 27 -13.52 6.50 -3.12
N ASP A 28 -14.66 6.38 -3.79
CA ASP A 28 -15.73 5.46 -3.40
C ASP A 28 -15.25 4.00 -3.55
N GLY A 29 -15.53 3.17 -2.54
CA GLY A 29 -15.24 1.73 -2.58
C GLY A 29 -14.57 1.20 -1.32
N GLN A 30 -14.07 -0.03 -1.43
CA GLN A 30 -13.36 -0.69 -0.34
C GLN A 30 -11.96 -0.09 -0.21
N ILE A 31 -11.53 0.17 1.03
CA ILE A 31 -10.22 0.72 1.36
C ILE A 31 -9.55 -0.13 2.43
N ALA A 32 -8.23 -0.28 2.34
CA ALA A 32 -7.43 -0.98 3.35
C ALA A 32 -6.04 -0.36 3.41
N ALA A 33 -5.43 -0.26 4.59
CA ALA A 33 -4.09 0.29 4.72
C ALA A 33 -3.04 -0.81 4.58
N ALA A 34 -2.02 -0.57 3.75
CA ALA A 34 -0.85 -1.44 3.69
C ALA A 34 0.13 -1.04 4.80
N ASP A 35 -0.15 -1.50 6.02
CA ASP A 35 0.52 -1.00 7.22
C ASP A 35 1.96 -1.49 7.36
N CYS A 36 2.84 -0.56 7.77
CA CYS A 36 4.13 -0.92 8.28
C CYS A 36 3.98 -1.64 9.63
N ALA A 37 4.58 -2.81 9.75
CA ALA A 37 4.55 -3.62 10.97
C ALA A 37 5.22 -3.00 12.21
N LEU A 38 5.74 -1.77 12.13
CA LEU A 38 6.42 -1.06 13.22
C LEU A 38 5.73 0.24 13.64
N CYS A 39 5.10 0.95 12.70
CA CYS A 39 4.52 2.26 12.97
C CYS A 39 3.07 2.41 12.50
N ASP A 40 2.48 1.33 11.96
CA ASP A 40 1.10 1.31 11.46
C ASP A 40 0.81 2.44 10.44
N ALA A 41 1.87 2.88 9.75
CA ALA A 41 1.80 3.86 8.68
C ALA A 41 1.99 3.17 7.34
N GLY A 42 1.28 3.64 6.32
CA GLY A 42 1.41 3.10 4.97
C GLY A 42 0.45 3.77 4.00
N PRO A 43 0.57 3.45 2.71
CA PRO A 43 -0.40 3.92 1.73
C PRO A 43 -1.75 3.22 1.92
N ILE A 44 -2.81 3.93 1.54
CA ILE A 44 -4.17 3.36 1.50
C ILE A 44 -4.37 2.69 0.14
N LEU A 45 -4.74 1.42 0.15
CA LEU A 45 -5.15 0.66 -1.02
C LEU A 45 -6.64 0.89 -1.29
N VAL A 46 -7.06 0.83 -2.55
CA VAL A 46 -8.46 0.97 -2.96
C VAL A 46 -8.91 -0.15 -3.89
N GLY A 47 -10.22 -0.39 -3.92
CA GLY A 47 -10.86 -1.31 -4.86
C GLY A 47 -10.32 -2.73 -4.70
N ASP A 48 -9.94 -3.37 -5.80
CA ASP A 48 -9.45 -4.76 -5.80
C ASP A 48 -8.19 -4.95 -4.95
N LEU A 49 -7.32 -3.93 -4.84
CA LEU A 49 -6.12 -3.98 -3.99
C LEU A 49 -6.50 -4.05 -2.51
N ALA A 50 -7.54 -3.32 -2.11
CA ALA A 50 -8.08 -3.38 -0.76
C ALA A 50 -8.87 -4.66 -0.51
N ALA A 51 -9.57 -5.16 -1.53
CA ALA A 51 -10.27 -6.44 -1.48
C ALA A 51 -9.32 -7.59 -1.20
N GLU A 52 -8.21 -7.68 -1.94
CA GLU A 52 -7.21 -8.73 -1.73
C GLU A 52 -6.61 -8.69 -0.33
N LEU A 53 -6.27 -7.50 0.17
CA LEU A 53 -5.70 -7.36 1.51
C LEU A 53 -6.70 -7.78 2.60
N ILE A 54 -7.99 -7.46 2.44
CA ILE A 54 -9.02 -7.81 3.42
C ILE A 54 -9.36 -9.30 3.38
N GLU A 55 -9.46 -9.90 2.19
CA GLU A 55 -9.87 -11.30 2.03
C GLU A 55 -8.71 -12.27 2.31
N TRP A 56 -7.51 -11.96 1.80
CA TRP A 56 -6.36 -12.87 1.83
C TRP A 56 -5.28 -12.44 2.82
N HIS A 57 -5.47 -11.33 3.54
CA HIS A 57 -4.47 -10.76 4.45
C HIS A 57 -3.09 -10.57 3.79
N THR A 58 -3.08 -10.37 2.47
CA THR A 58 -1.89 -10.31 1.63
C THR A 58 -2.04 -9.16 0.66
N VAL A 59 -0.99 -8.36 0.49
CA VAL A 59 -0.98 -7.30 -0.54
C VAL A 59 -0.77 -7.90 -1.93
N ALA A 60 -1.43 -7.33 -2.93
CA ALA A 60 -1.18 -7.67 -4.33
C ALA A 60 0.31 -7.55 -4.68
N GLU A 61 0.79 -8.40 -5.58
CA GLU A 61 2.19 -8.39 -6.03
C GLU A 61 2.62 -7.03 -6.61
N SER A 62 1.71 -6.34 -7.29
CA SER A 62 1.92 -5.00 -7.84
C SER A 62 2.14 -3.95 -6.76
N VAL A 63 1.35 -4.02 -5.67
CA VAL A 63 1.52 -3.18 -4.47
C VAL A 63 2.84 -3.50 -3.80
N ARG A 64 3.17 -4.80 -3.65
CA ARG A 64 4.45 -5.22 -3.05
C ARG A 64 5.64 -4.67 -3.84
N ALA A 65 5.64 -4.80 -5.16
CA ALA A 65 6.70 -4.29 -6.02
C ALA A 65 6.85 -2.77 -5.85
N TRP A 66 5.74 -2.03 -5.90
CA TRP A 66 5.74 -0.58 -5.71
C TRP A 66 6.29 -0.16 -4.33
N LEU A 67 5.91 -0.87 -3.27
CA LEU A 67 6.41 -0.60 -1.92
C LEU A 67 7.93 -0.77 -1.87
N LEU A 68 8.44 -1.88 -2.41
CA LEU A 68 9.88 -2.17 -2.44
C LEU A 68 10.65 -1.11 -3.25
N GLU A 69 10.11 -0.69 -4.41
CA GLU A 69 10.68 0.40 -5.21
C GLU A 69 10.65 1.74 -4.47
N SER A 70 9.64 1.96 -3.63
CA SER A 70 9.49 3.13 -2.75
C SER A 70 10.32 3.06 -1.47
N GLY A 71 11.24 2.08 -1.35
CA GLY A 71 12.17 1.94 -0.23
C GLY A 71 11.63 1.16 0.97
N TRP A 72 10.45 0.54 0.84
CA TRP A 72 9.99 -0.45 1.80
C TRP A 72 10.81 -1.73 1.68
N ARG A 73 10.77 -2.54 2.72
CA ARG A 73 11.45 -3.82 2.79
C ARG A 73 10.52 -4.90 3.33
N GLN A 74 10.71 -6.11 2.84
CA GLN A 74 10.01 -7.28 3.35
C GLN A 74 10.89 -7.98 4.40
N HIS A 75 10.41 -8.00 5.64
CA HIS A 75 11.07 -8.70 6.74
C HIS A 75 10.43 -10.07 6.96
N PRO A 76 11.22 -11.16 7.04
CA PRO A 76 10.70 -12.53 7.01
C PRO A 76 9.77 -12.91 8.17
N ARG A 77 9.84 -12.19 9.32
CA ARG A 77 8.98 -12.45 10.49
C ARG A 77 7.97 -11.35 10.81
N ARG A 78 8.12 -10.18 10.19
CA ARG A 78 7.34 -8.98 10.55
C ARG A 78 6.44 -8.52 9.41
N GLY A 79 6.71 -8.95 8.18
CA GLY A 79 5.99 -8.46 7.01
C GLY A 79 6.64 -7.20 6.47
N LEU A 80 5.84 -6.23 6.04
CA LEU A 80 6.30 -5.03 5.35
C LEU A 80 6.77 -3.96 6.34
N ILE A 81 7.95 -3.38 6.07
CA ILE A 81 8.57 -2.33 6.86
C ILE A 81 8.87 -1.14 5.96
N CYS A 82 8.43 0.07 6.35
CA CYS A 82 8.63 1.28 5.56
C CYS A 82 10.07 1.80 5.63
N GLY A 83 10.39 2.73 4.71
CA GLY A 83 11.71 3.36 4.62
C GLY A 83 12.14 4.13 5.87
N ASP A 84 11.20 4.60 6.70
CA ASP A 84 11.45 5.33 7.95
C ASP A 84 12.08 4.47 9.06
N HIS A 85 12.13 3.15 8.89
CA HIS A 85 12.76 2.23 9.84
C HIS A 85 13.98 1.51 9.25
N PRO A 86 15.05 2.24 8.88
CA PRO A 86 16.11 1.65 8.08
C PRO A 86 16.98 0.61 8.78
N GLY A 87 16.98 0.58 10.11
CA GLY A 87 17.79 -0.34 10.91
C GLY A 87 17.12 -1.69 11.26
N ILE A 88 15.91 -1.97 10.80
CA ILE A 88 15.11 -3.15 11.20
C ILE A 88 14.83 -4.09 9.99
N ALA A 89 15.60 -3.93 8.92
CA ALA A 89 15.51 -4.74 7.70
C ALA A 89 16.08 -6.15 7.84
#